data_AF-A0A7L5DV13-F1
#
_entry.id   AF-A0A7L5DV13-F1
#
_cell.length_a   1.000
_cell.length_b   1.000
_cell.length_c   1.000
_cell.angle_alpha   90.00
_cell.angle_beta   90.00
_cell.angle_gamma   90.00
#
_symmetry.space_group_name_H-M   'P 1'
#
loop_
_entity.id
_entity.type
_entity.pdbx_description
1 polymer ?
#
loop_
_entity_poly.entity_id
_entity_poly.type
_entity_poly.pdbx_seq_one_letter_code
_entity_poly.pdbx_strand_id
1 'polypeptide(L)'
;MNNIEEKLWSYIDGTCTPEEQQAIIRLIEDDEVYRHQYQQLLAFNQELQAIELDEPSMAFTYNVMEAIRTEEAQKPLKAAINPHIIKAIAGFFIVSILALLGIALANMNWSAPGSSLTVPVDLKSLLPVKSYTNGSALRIFLFFDVVLVLFLADGYLRRKANLAR
;
A
#
# COMPACT_ATOMS: atom_id res chain seq x y z
N MET A 1 -26.32 -24.03 -9.41
CA MET A 1 -25.84 -23.05 -10.40
C MET A 1 -25.09 -23.86 -11.45
N ASN A 2 -25.61 -23.92 -12.69
CA ASN A 2 -25.26 -24.94 -13.69
C ASN A 2 -23.90 -24.65 -14.34
N ASN A 3 -22.88 -25.43 -13.95
CA ASN A 3 -21.50 -25.33 -14.47
C ASN A 3 -21.39 -25.56 -16.00
N ILE A 4 -22.38 -26.24 -16.60
CA ILE A 4 -22.43 -26.57 -18.03
C ILE A 4 -22.74 -25.32 -18.86
N GLU A 5 -23.76 -24.55 -18.47
CA GLU A 5 -24.19 -23.34 -19.18
C GLU A 5 -23.11 -22.25 -19.14
N GLU A 6 -22.46 -22.05 -17.99
CA GLU A 6 -21.39 -21.07 -17.81
C GLU A 6 -20.17 -21.36 -18.71
N LYS A 7 -19.82 -22.64 -18.87
CA LYS A 7 -18.75 -23.07 -19.78
C LYS A 7 -19.13 -22.86 -21.25
N LEU A 8 -20.38 -23.16 -21.62
CA LEU A 8 -20.87 -22.93 -22.98
C LEU A 8 -20.95 -21.44 -23.31
N TRP A 9 -21.34 -20.58 -22.37
CA TRP A 9 -21.29 -19.13 -22.53
C TRP A 9 -19.87 -18.60 -22.73
N SER A 10 -18.93 -19.05 -21.89
CA SER A 10 -17.51 -18.68 -22.04
C SER A 10 -16.94 -19.09 -23.41
N TYR A 11 -17.42 -20.21 -23.97
CA TYR A 11 -17.08 -20.66 -25.32
C TYR A 11 -17.70 -19.77 -26.41
N ILE A 12 -18.97 -19.38 -26.27
CA ILE A 12 -19.69 -18.50 -27.20
C ILE A 12 -19.08 -17.09 -27.21
N ASP A 13 -18.71 -16.56 -26.04
CA ASP A 13 -18.12 -15.21 -25.88
C ASP A 13 -16.62 -15.16 -26.22
N GLY A 14 -15.98 -16.31 -26.46
CA GLY A 14 -14.56 -16.39 -26.81
C GLY A 14 -13.60 -16.09 -25.66
N THR A 15 -14.07 -16.15 -24.41
CA THR A 15 -13.26 -15.91 -23.20
C THR A 15 -12.55 -17.16 -22.68
N CYS A 16 -12.73 -18.32 -23.32
CA CYS A 16 -12.08 -19.59 -22.98
C CYS A 16 -10.60 -19.65 -23.40
N THR A 17 -9.83 -20.46 -22.67
CA THR A 17 -8.48 -20.87 -23.11
C THR A 17 -8.56 -21.83 -24.31
N PRO A 18 -7.51 -21.92 -25.15
CA PRO A 18 -7.51 -22.80 -26.32
C PRO A 18 -7.66 -24.29 -25.96
N GLU A 19 -7.22 -24.71 -24.77
CA GLU A 19 -7.40 -26.08 -24.28
C GLU A 19 -8.86 -26.36 -23.88
N GLU A 20 -9.52 -25.43 -23.20
CA GLU A 20 -10.93 -25.53 -22.82
C GLU A 20 -11.84 -25.51 -24.05
N GLN A 21 -11.49 -24.71 -25.05
CA GLN A 21 -12.24 -24.65 -26.31
C GLN A 21 -12.31 -26.02 -27.00
N GLN A 22 -11.19 -26.75 -27.06
CA GLN A 22 -11.15 -28.10 -27.65
C GLN A 22 -11.90 -29.12 -26.80
N ALA A 23 -11.85 -29.00 -25.47
CA ALA A 23 -12.60 -29.87 -24.57
C ALA A 23 -14.11 -29.67 -24.73
N ILE A 24 -14.58 -28.42 -24.83
CA ILE A 24 -15.99 -28.08 -25.02
C ILE A 24 -16.49 -28.55 -26.38
N ILE A 25 -15.70 -28.42 -27.46
CA ILE A 25 -16.06 -28.95 -28.78
C ILE A 25 -16.31 -30.45 -28.74
N ARG A 26 -15.40 -31.22 -28.12
CA ARG A 26 -15.58 -32.68 -27.95
C ARG A 26 -16.83 -33.00 -27.12
N LEU A 27 -17.09 -32.23 -26.05
CA LEU A 27 -18.28 -32.42 -25.24
C LEU A 27 -19.59 -32.10 -25.99
N ILE A 28 -19.58 -31.12 -26.91
CA ILE A 28 -20.73 -30.82 -27.78
C ILE A 28 -20.95 -31.95 -28.81
N GLU A 29 -19.88 -32.60 -29.27
CA GLU A 29 -19.97 -33.72 -30.23
C GLU A 29 -20.40 -35.03 -29.57
N ASP A 30 -19.88 -35.33 -28.37
CA ASP A 30 -20.07 -36.60 -27.67
C ASP A 30 -21.34 -36.63 -26.78
N ASP A 31 -21.78 -35.50 -26.23
CA ASP A 31 -22.88 -35.42 -25.26
C ASP A 31 -24.10 -34.65 -25.83
N GLU A 32 -25.22 -35.36 -25.93
CA GLU A 32 -26.49 -34.81 -26.41
C GLU A 32 -27.02 -33.67 -25.53
N VAL A 33 -26.73 -33.69 -24.21
CA VAL A 33 -27.13 -32.65 -23.26
C VAL A 33 -26.40 -31.35 -23.55
N TYR A 34 -25.09 -31.41 -23.82
CA TYR A 34 -24.28 -30.24 -24.18
C TYR A 34 -24.70 -29.65 -25.52
N ARG A 35 -24.98 -30.50 -26.51
CA ARG A 35 -25.45 -30.06 -27.83
C ARG A 35 -26.78 -29.33 -27.74
N HIS A 36 -27.73 -29.88 -26.98
CA HIS A 36 -29.06 -29.29 -26.84
C HIS A 36 -29.01 -27.94 -26.09
N GLN A 37 -28.19 -27.83 -25.02
CA GLN A 37 -28.00 -26.54 -24.34
C GLN A 37 -27.29 -25.52 -25.24
N TYR A 38 -26.25 -25.93 -25.98
CA TYR A 38 -25.55 -25.05 -26.91
C TYR A 38 -26.49 -24.45 -27.96
N GLN A 39 -27.38 -25.26 -28.53
CA GLN A 39 -28.38 -24.80 -29.50
C GLN A 39 -29.37 -23.80 -28.90
N GLN A 40 -29.81 -24.02 -27.65
CA GLN A 40 -30.68 -23.07 -26.94
C GLN A 40 -29.99 -21.73 -26.69
N LEU A 41 -28.73 -21.76 -26.23
CA LEU A 41 -27.95 -20.55 -25.98
C LEU A 41 -27.68 -19.77 -27.28
N LEU A 42 -27.42 -20.47 -28.38
CA LEU A 42 -27.24 -19.86 -29.68
C LEU A 42 -28.53 -19.22 -30.20
N ALA A 43 -29.67 -19.90 -30.06
CA ALA A 43 -30.98 -19.34 -30.44
C ALA A 43 -31.31 -18.09 -29.61
N PHE A 44 -31.05 -18.13 -28.30
CA PHE A 44 -31.23 -16.98 -27.42
C PHE A 44 -30.32 -15.79 -27.79
N ASN A 45 -29.05 -16.03 -28.11
CA ASN A 45 -28.14 -14.96 -28.56
C ASN A 45 -28.62 -14.35 -29.88
N GLN A 46 -29.14 -15.15 -30.81
CA GLN A 46 -29.72 -14.65 -32.06
C GLN A 46 -30.97 -13.79 -31.82
N GLU A 47 -31.83 -14.19 -30.87
CA GLU A 47 -32.99 -13.38 -30.47
C GLU A 47 -32.55 -12.05 -29.85
N LEU A 48 -31.52 -12.04 -29.01
CA LEU A 48 -30.95 -10.82 -28.44
C LEU A 48 -30.34 -9.90 -29.50
N GLN A 49 -29.65 -10.45 -30.50
CA GLN A 49 -29.11 -9.67 -31.62
C GLN A 49 -30.20 -9.11 -32.54
N ALA A 50 -31.36 -9.76 -32.59
CA ALA A 50 -32.51 -9.29 -33.36
C ALA A 50 -33.29 -8.18 -32.65
N ILE A 51 -33.03 -7.91 -31.37
CA ILE A 51 -33.55 -6.73 -30.68
C ILE A 51 -32.87 -5.50 -31.27
N GLU A 52 -33.67 -4.56 -31.78
CA GLU A 52 -33.15 -3.28 -32.24
C GLU A 52 -32.50 -2.56 -31.06
N LEU A 53 -31.20 -2.27 -31.18
CA LEU A 53 -30.52 -1.44 -30.19
C LEU A 53 -31.01 -0.01 -30.35
N ASP A 54 -31.80 0.45 -29.38
CA ASP A 54 -32.16 1.86 -29.27
C ASP A 54 -30.90 2.72 -29.09
N GLU A 55 -30.82 3.83 -29.83
CA GLU A 55 -29.71 4.76 -29.70
C GLU A 55 -29.73 5.38 -28.29
N PRO A 56 -28.60 5.37 -27.56
CA PRO A 56 -28.54 6.01 -26.26
C PRO A 56 -28.80 7.52 -26.40
N SER A 57 -29.28 8.15 -25.31
CA SER A 57 -29.50 9.60 -25.31
C SER A 57 -28.25 10.37 -25.76
N MET A 58 -28.42 11.50 -26.46
CA MET A 58 -27.30 12.35 -26.93
C MET A 58 -26.31 12.74 -25.82
N ALA A 59 -26.76 12.81 -24.56
CA ALA A 59 -25.92 13.17 -23.41
C ALA A 59 -25.24 11.97 -22.72
N PHE A 60 -25.51 10.73 -23.13
CA PHE A 60 -24.99 9.53 -22.47
C PHE A 60 -23.46 9.51 -22.45
N THR A 61 -22.83 9.69 -23.61
CA THR A 61 -21.37 9.71 -23.73
C THR A 61 -20.75 10.83 -22.90
N TYR A 62 -21.39 12.01 -22.89
CA TYR A 62 -20.94 13.13 -22.07
C TYR A 62 -21.00 12.80 -20.57
N ASN A 63 -22.13 12.26 -20.10
CA ASN A 63 -22.33 11.91 -18.69
C ASN A 63 -21.36 10.81 -18.23
N VAL A 64 -21.14 9.78 -19.04
CA VAL A 64 -20.21 8.68 -18.73
C VAL A 64 -18.77 9.19 -18.69
N MET A 65 -18.35 9.98 -19.69
CA MET A 65 -17.00 10.51 -19.73
C MET A 65 -16.75 11.51 -18.62
N GLU A 66 -17.73 12.33 -18.26
CA GLU A 66 -17.60 13.26 -17.13
C GLU A 66 -17.51 12.49 -15.81
N ALA A 67 -18.32 11.45 -15.61
CA ALA A 67 -18.22 10.59 -14.42
C ALA A 67 -16.82 9.94 -14.30
N ILE A 68 -16.31 9.36 -15.38
CA ILE A 68 -14.95 8.76 -15.40
C ILE A 68 -13.88 9.82 -15.08
N ARG A 69 -13.99 11.01 -15.67
CA ARG A 69 -13.03 12.11 -15.40
C ARG A 69 -13.08 12.57 -13.95
N THR A 70 -14.26 12.63 -13.34
CA THR A 70 -14.38 12.96 -11.92
C THR A 70 -13.75 11.90 -11.05
N GLU A 71 -13.88 10.62 -11.39
CA GLU A 71 -13.30 9.50 -10.64
C GLU A 71 -11.77 9.40 -10.80
N GLU A 72 -11.24 9.55 -12.02
CA GLU A 72 -9.79 9.61 -12.25
C GLU A 72 -9.13 10.84 -11.61
N ALA A 73 -9.88 11.94 -11.48
CA ALA A 73 -9.44 13.13 -10.75
C ALA A 73 -9.38 12.91 -9.23
N GLN A 74 -10.05 11.88 -8.70
CA GLN A 74 -9.92 11.43 -7.30
C GLN A 74 -8.71 10.51 -7.09
N LYS A 75 -7.59 10.72 -7.80
CA LYS A 75 -6.29 10.26 -7.27
C LYS A 75 -6.19 10.75 -5.83
N PRO A 76 -5.81 9.87 -4.87
CA PRO A 76 -5.95 10.17 -3.46
C PRO A 76 -5.28 11.50 -3.22
N LEU A 77 -6.03 12.47 -2.71
CA LEU A 77 -5.54 13.75 -2.23
C LEU A 77 -4.31 13.41 -1.39
N LYS A 78 -3.12 13.50 -1.98
CA LYS A 78 -1.87 13.24 -1.27
C LYS A 78 -1.96 14.18 -0.09
N ALA A 79 -2.11 13.60 1.10
CA ALA A 79 -2.39 14.36 2.31
C ALA A 79 -1.50 15.60 2.28
N ALA A 80 -2.13 16.79 2.24
CA ALA A 80 -1.48 18.07 1.97
C ALA A 80 -0.61 18.48 3.18
N ILE A 81 0.34 17.62 3.53
CA ILE A 81 1.27 17.81 4.63
C ILE A 81 2.40 18.65 4.07
N ASN A 82 2.52 19.87 4.60
CA ASN A 82 3.58 20.78 4.21
C ASN A 82 4.94 20.16 4.56
N PRO A 83 5.86 19.94 3.60
CA PRO A 83 7.15 19.32 3.85
C PRO A 83 8.03 20.12 4.82
N HIS A 84 7.75 21.41 5.03
CA HIS A 84 8.46 22.24 6.01
C HIS A 84 8.16 21.82 7.45
N ILE A 85 6.95 21.31 7.74
CA ILE A 85 6.58 20.83 9.09
C ILE A 85 7.39 19.59 9.45
N ILE A 86 7.56 18.66 8.51
CA ILE A 86 8.37 17.46 8.69
C ILE A 86 9.84 17.84 8.97
N LYS A 87 10.39 18.79 8.20
CA LYS A 87 11.75 19.29 8.40
C LYS A 87 11.93 19.97 9.76
N ALA A 88 10.95 20.74 10.22
CA ALA A 88 11.00 21.40 11.52
C ALA A 88 11.02 20.39 12.68
N ILE A 89 10.14 19.38 12.64
CA ILE A 89 10.10 18.31 13.65
C ILE A 89 11.43 17.53 13.65
N ALA A 90 11.90 17.12 12.47
CA ALA A 90 13.18 16.41 12.36
C ALA A 90 14.36 17.23 12.88
N GLY A 91 14.41 18.53 12.57
CA GLY A 91 15.44 19.44 13.07
C GLY A 91 15.44 19.56 14.60
N PHE A 92 14.27 19.65 15.23
CA PHE A 92 14.14 19.70 16.69
C PHE A 92 14.74 18.45 17.36
N PHE A 93 14.43 17.25 16.84
CA PHE A 93 14.99 16.01 17.37
C PHE A 93 16.51 15.96 17.20
N ILE A 94 17.05 16.28 16.02
CA ILE A 94 18.51 16.28 15.78
C ILE A 94 19.22 17.22 16.76
N VAL A 95 18.70 18.44 16.97
CA VAL A 95 19.28 19.40 17.91
C VAL A 95 19.21 18.86 19.35
N SER A 96 18.09 18.26 19.74
CA SER A 96 17.93 17.64 21.06
C SER A 96 18.93 16.51 21.31
N ILE A 97 19.17 15.66 20.30
CA ILE A 97 20.14 14.56 20.37
C ILE A 97 21.56 15.10 20.51
N LEU A 98 21.93 16.09 19.69
CA LEU A 98 23.26 16.70 19.72
C LEU A 98 23.54 17.37 21.06
N ALA A 99 22.54 18.05 21.64
CA ALA A 99 22.66 18.65 22.96
C ALA A 99 22.90 17.58 24.04
N LEU A 100 22.16 16.46 24.00
CA LEU A 100 22.35 15.33 24.91
C LEU A 100 23.72 14.67 24.76
N LEU A 101 24.17 14.44 23.53
CA LEU A 101 25.49 13.88 23.22
C LEU A 101 26.62 14.79 23.69
N GLY A 102 26.50 16.10 23.47
CA GLY A 102 27.47 17.08 23.92
C GLY A 102 27.63 17.08 25.45
N ILE A 103 26.49 17.05 26.17
CA ILE A 103 26.50 16.95 27.63
C ILE A 103 27.08 15.61 28.10
N ALA A 104 26.71 14.49 27.46
CA ALA A 104 27.20 13.17 27.82
C ALA A 104 28.72 13.04 27.64
N LEU A 105 29.25 13.52 26.51
CA LEU A 105 30.69 13.52 26.22
C LEU A 105 31.47 14.46 27.15
N ALA A 106 30.92 15.64 27.47
CA ALA A 106 31.56 16.60 28.37
C ALA A 106 31.70 16.06 29.81
N ASN A 107 30.83 15.12 30.21
CA ASN A 107 30.86 14.50 31.53
C ASN A 107 31.48 13.09 31.52
N MET A 108 32.02 12.63 30.38
CA MET A 108 32.60 11.30 30.24
C MET A 108 34.03 11.28 30.82
N ASN A 109 34.19 10.69 32.00
CA ASN A 109 35.50 10.52 32.63
C ASN A 109 36.28 9.38 31.94
N TRP A 110 37.27 9.73 31.11
CA TRP A 110 38.02 8.79 30.24
C TRP A 110 39.04 7.88 30.96
N SER A 111 38.92 7.69 32.27
CA SER A 111 39.78 6.79 33.04
C SER A 111 39.00 5.61 33.62
N ALA A 112 38.81 4.54 32.84
CA ALA A 112 38.40 3.24 33.36
C ALA A 112 38.96 2.10 32.48
N PRO A 113 40.00 1.38 32.93
CA PRO A 113 40.52 0.22 32.23
C PRO A 113 39.71 -1.02 32.61
N GLY A 114 38.97 -1.55 31.64
CA GLY A 114 38.49 -2.93 31.65
C GLY A 114 37.30 -3.25 32.56
N SER A 115 36.48 -4.18 32.07
CA SER A 115 35.39 -4.90 32.76
C SER A 115 34.00 -4.25 32.77
N SER A 116 33.13 -4.89 31.98
CA SER A 116 31.67 -4.80 31.94
C SER A 116 31.07 -3.49 31.44
N LEU A 117 30.29 -3.60 30.37
CA LEU A 117 29.44 -2.54 29.83
C LEU A 117 28.23 -2.33 30.76
N THR A 118 28.47 -1.99 32.02
CA THR A 118 27.44 -1.44 32.90
C THR A 118 27.27 0.01 32.50
N VAL A 119 26.27 0.28 31.67
CA VAL A 119 25.86 1.63 31.23
C VAL A 119 25.69 2.51 32.48
N PRO A 120 26.67 3.37 32.85
CA PRO A 120 26.64 4.10 34.11
C PRO A 120 26.04 5.46 33.81
N VAL A 121 24.81 5.48 33.29
CA VAL A 121 24.14 6.76 33.06
C VAL A 121 23.34 7.06 34.31
N ASP A 122 24.02 7.54 35.34
CA ASP A 122 23.37 8.25 36.42
C ASP A 122 23.03 9.66 35.90
N LEU A 123 21.94 9.73 35.12
CA LEU A 123 21.44 10.95 34.47
C LEU A 123 21.11 12.08 35.46
N LYS A 124 21.14 11.83 36.78
CA LYS A 124 20.90 12.85 37.81
C LYS A 124 22.01 13.90 37.91
N SER A 125 23.24 13.58 37.51
CA SER A 125 24.38 14.51 37.61
C SER A 125 24.64 15.30 36.33
N LEU A 126 24.13 14.82 35.18
CA LEU A 126 24.35 15.44 33.86
C LEU A 126 23.48 16.68 33.61
N LEU A 127 22.47 16.90 34.45
CA LEU A 127 21.52 17.99 34.33
C LEU A 127 21.31 18.61 35.71
N PRO A 128 21.86 19.81 36.00
CA PRO A 128 21.53 20.55 37.22
C PRO A 128 20.11 21.15 37.15
N VAL A 129 19.19 20.57 36.38
CA VAL A 129 17.75 20.81 36.53
C VAL A 129 17.24 19.87 37.60
N LYS A 130 17.44 20.30 38.85
CA LYS A 130 16.77 19.74 40.02
C LYS A 130 15.28 19.58 39.69
N SER A 131 14.87 18.31 39.59
CA SER A 131 13.55 17.82 40.00
C SER A 131 12.40 17.74 38.98
N TYR A 132 12.62 17.83 37.66
CA TYR A 132 11.49 17.71 36.70
C TYR A 132 11.61 16.61 35.64
N THR A 133 12.73 15.91 35.51
CA THR A 133 12.87 14.81 34.55
C THR A 133 12.85 13.46 35.26
N ASN A 134 11.67 12.82 35.29
CA ASN A 134 11.55 11.43 35.74
C ASN A 134 12.48 10.56 34.88
N GLY A 135 13.35 9.76 35.50
CA GLY A 135 14.29 8.89 34.78
C GLY A 135 13.60 7.94 33.78
N SER A 136 12.34 7.58 34.05
CA SER A 136 11.49 6.83 33.11
C SER A 136 11.12 7.65 31.86
N ALA A 137 10.81 8.93 31.99
CA ALA A 137 10.46 9.80 30.86
C ALA A 137 11.65 9.99 29.91
N LEU A 138 12.86 10.10 30.46
CA LEU A 138 14.08 10.26 29.66
C LEU A 138 14.47 8.95 28.94
N ARG A 139 14.25 7.79 29.59
CA ARG A 139 14.40 6.47 28.95
C ARG A 139 13.38 6.27 27.82
N ILE A 140 12.12 6.66 28.03
CA ILE A 140 11.07 6.60 27.00
C ILE A 140 11.42 7.53 25.84
N PHE A 141 11.91 8.74 26.12
CA PHE A 141 12.35 9.68 25.09
C PHE A 141 13.51 9.14 24.25
N LEU A 142 14.54 8.56 24.87
CA LEU A 142 15.66 7.93 24.15
C LEU A 142 15.22 6.72 23.32
N PHE A 143 14.33 5.88 23.86
CA PHE A 143 13.81 4.74 23.12
C PHE A 143 12.99 5.19 21.89
N PHE A 144 12.15 6.20 22.07
CA PHE A 144 11.38 6.81 20.98
C PHE A 144 12.30 7.40 19.91
N ASP A 145 13.36 8.08 20.31
CA ASP A 145 14.32 8.69 19.40
C ASP A 145 15.09 7.65 18.57
N VAL A 146 15.54 6.56 19.19
CA VAL A 146 16.18 5.43 18.48
C VAL A 146 15.23 4.80 17.46
N VAL A 147 13.97 4.57 17.82
CA VAL A 147 12.96 4.03 16.90
C VAL A 147 12.70 4.99 15.74
N LEU A 148 12.64 6.30 16.02
CA LEU A 148 12.41 7.34 15.03
C LEU A 148 13.58 7.44 14.04
N VAL A 149 14.82 7.38 14.53
CA VAL A 149 16.02 7.33 13.68
C VAL A 149 16.01 6.09 12.79
N LEU A 150 15.65 4.93 13.33
CA LEU A 150 15.60 3.68 12.56
C LEU A 150 14.52 3.73 11.47
N PHE A 151 13.35 4.31 11.79
CA PHE A 151 12.26 4.50 10.83
C PHE A 151 12.63 5.49 9.72
N LEU A 152 13.28 6.60 10.07
CA LEU A 152 13.77 7.57 9.07
C LEU A 152 14.88 6.96 8.20
N ALA A 153 15.78 6.15 8.77
CA ALA A 153 16.81 5.45 8.04
C ALA A 153 16.20 4.46 7.04
N ASP A 154 15.24 3.63 7.46
CA ASP A 154 14.53 2.71 6.55
C ASP A 154 13.81 3.48 5.43
N GLY A 155 13.13 4.57 5.77
CA GLY A 155 12.49 5.46 4.79
C GLY A 155 13.47 6.10 3.81
N TYR A 156 14.65 6.51 4.27
CA TYR A 156 15.71 7.08 3.44
C TYR A 156 16.33 6.03 2.50
N LEU A 157 16.62 4.82 3.00
CA LEU A 157 17.17 3.72 2.19
C LEU A 157 16.18 3.28 1.10
N ARG A 158 14.88 3.15 1.40
CA ARG A 158 13.86 2.79 0.39
C ARG A 158 13.72 3.83 -0.71
N ARG A 159 13.79 5.12 -0.37
CA ARG A 159 13.77 6.20 -1.37
C ARG A 159 14.99 6.14 -2.29
N LYS A 160 16.17 5.86 -1.75
CA LYS A 160 17.40 5.74 -2.54
C LYS A 160 17.40 4.48 -3.43
N ALA A 161 16.86 3.36 -2.93
CA ALA A 161 16.70 2.13 -3.70
C ALA A 161 15.76 2.30 -4.92
N ASN A 162 14.71 3.12 -4.78
CA ASN A 162 13.78 3.43 -5.88
C ASN A 162 14.30 4.48 -6.87
N LEU A 163 15.36 5.22 -6.52
CA LEU A 163 16.01 6.23 -7.40
C LEU A 163 17.18 5.63 -8.20
N ALA A 164 17.60 4.41 -7.88
CA ALA A 164 18.67 3.68 -8.57
C ALA A 164 18.14 2.64 -9.59
N ARG A 165 16.82 2.64 -9.85
CA ARG A 165 16.15 1.98 -10.97
C ARG A 165 15.60 3.05 -11.90
#